data_AF-A0A9X2WR48-F1
#
_entry.id   AF-A0A9X2WR48-F1
#
_cell.length_a   1.000
_cell.length_b   1.000
_cell.length_c   1.000
_cell.angle_alpha   90.00
_cell.angle_beta   90.00
_cell.angle_gamma   90.00
#
_symmetry.space_group_name_H-M   'P 1'
#
loop_
_entity.id
_entity.type
_entity.pdbx_description
1 polymer ?
#
loop_
_entity_poly.entity_id
_entity_poly.type
_entity_poly.pdbx_seq_one_letter_code
_entity_poly.pdbx_strand_id
1 'polypeptide(L)'
;MRHALYQLQQENRLSCQLARELISLIETVPYQQNTLELKFLELLACAQQKNRSLILLMQVVESVDIELQRQRQYQFSQHLSLLICDWQQHREMNKLNQQFIPLLRHYLTESQTLEQGFYQRVQQQIIQATNVVLAHNRHAQSQS
;
A
#
# COMPACT_ATOMS: atom_id res chain seq x y z
N MET A 1 13.85 -8.42 8.63
CA MET A 1 13.63 -7.17 7.87
C MET A 1 13.51 -7.40 6.35
N ARG A 2 14.46 -8.08 5.67
CA ARG A 2 14.41 -8.31 4.20
C ARG A 2 13.13 -8.99 3.71
N HIS A 3 12.69 -10.07 4.36
CA HIS A 3 11.43 -10.75 4.01
C HIS A 3 10.21 -9.83 4.16
N ALA A 4 10.13 -9.06 5.25
CA ALA A 4 9.02 -8.13 5.51
C ALA A 4 8.96 -7.01 4.44
N LEU A 5 10.11 -6.48 4.02
CA LEU A 5 10.16 -5.50 2.93
C LEU A 5 9.66 -6.10 1.59
N TYR A 6 10.07 -7.32 1.27
CA TYR A 6 9.63 -8.00 0.04
C TYR A 6 8.11 -8.25 0.05
N GLN A 7 7.57 -8.74 1.17
CA GLN A 7 6.13 -8.95 1.32
C GLN A 7 5.35 -7.63 1.15
N LEU A 8 5.83 -6.56 1.77
CA LEU A 8 5.21 -5.24 1.67
C LEU A 8 5.23 -4.69 0.23
N GLN A 9 6.31 -4.91 -0.52
CA GLN A 9 6.39 -4.56 -1.94
C GLN A 9 5.37 -5.34 -2.77
N GLN A 10 5.18 -6.63 -2.49
CA GLN A 10 4.17 -7.46 -3.16
C GLN A 10 2.75 -6.97 -2.85
N GLU A 11 2.43 -6.72 -1.57
CA GLU A 11 1.14 -6.17 -1.14
C GLU A 11 0.87 -4.82 -1.81
N ASN A 12 1.89 -3.96 -1.95
CA ASN A 12 1.76 -2.69 -2.65
C ASN A 12 1.42 -2.88 -4.13
N ARG A 13 2.16 -3.74 -4.84
CA ARG A 13 1.92 -4.04 -6.26
C ARG A 13 0.49 -4.54 -6.49
N LEU A 14 0.02 -5.47 -5.66
CA LEU A 14 -1.33 -6.01 -5.73
C LEU A 14 -2.38 -4.90 -5.54
N SER A 15 -2.23 -4.09 -4.49
CA SER A 15 -3.17 -3.01 -4.21
C SER A 15 -3.22 -1.94 -5.33
N CYS A 16 -2.07 -1.62 -5.93
CA CYS A 16 -1.99 -0.69 -7.06
C CYS A 16 -2.58 -1.29 -8.34
N GLN A 17 -2.40 -2.59 -8.57
CA GLN A 17 -3.01 -3.29 -9.70
C GLN A 17 -4.54 -3.27 -9.59
N LEU A 18 -5.08 -3.56 -8.41
CA LEU A 18 -6.52 -3.50 -8.14
C LEU A 18 -7.08 -2.09 -8.36
N ALA A 19 -6.39 -1.04 -7.88
CA ALA A 19 -6.83 0.33 -8.09
C ALA A 19 -6.86 0.72 -9.59
N ARG A 20 -5.87 0.29 -10.38
CA ARG A 20 -5.86 0.52 -11.84
C ARG A 20 -6.94 -0.27 -12.56
N GLU A 21 -7.16 -1.53 -12.16
CA GLU A 21 -8.22 -2.38 -12.68
C GLU A 21 -9.59 -1.73 -12.43
N LEU A 22 -9.84 -1.24 -11.22
CA LEU A 22 -11.06 -0.52 -10.87
C LEU A 22 -11.27 0.73 -11.73
N ILE A 23 -10.24 1.57 -11.93
CA ILE A 23 -10.34 2.73 -12.83
C ILE A 23 -10.74 2.29 -14.24
N SER A 24 -10.05 1.28 -14.78
CA SER A 24 -10.36 0.73 -16.11
C SER A 24 -11.79 0.20 -16.20
N LEU A 25 -12.26 -0.55 -15.20
CA LEU A 25 -13.61 -1.09 -15.16
C LEU A 25 -14.68 0.00 -15.13
N ILE A 26 -14.44 1.08 -14.37
CA ILE A 26 -15.34 2.24 -14.32
C ILE A 26 -15.37 2.97 -15.67
N GLU A 27 -14.22 3.09 -16.34
CA GLU A 27 -14.08 3.85 -17.58
C GLU A 27 -14.55 3.08 -18.83
N THR A 28 -14.51 1.74 -18.84
CA THR A 28 -14.60 0.95 -20.10
C THR A 28 -15.74 -0.06 -20.21
N VAL A 29 -16.39 -0.46 -19.11
CA VAL A 29 -17.31 -1.61 -19.11
C VAL A 29 -18.77 -1.19 -18.87
N PRO A 30 -19.78 -1.74 -19.58
CA PRO A 30 -21.17 -1.63 -19.11
C PRO A 30 -21.27 -2.24 -17.71
N TYR A 31 -21.45 -1.38 -16.72
CA TYR A 31 -21.19 -1.62 -15.30
C TYR A 31 -21.64 -3.01 -14.80
N GLN A 32 -20.69 -3.92 -14.61
CA GLN A 32 -20.90 -5.14 -13.83
C GLN A 32 -20.87 -4.77 -12.35
N GLN A 33 -21.98 -4.25 -11.83
CA GLN A 33 -22.06 -3.64 -10.50
C GLN A 33 -21.55 -4.58 -9.38
N ASN A 34 -21.88 -5.86 -9.45
CA ASN A 34 -21.41 -6.86 -8.50
C ASN A 34 -19.89 -7.05 -8.57
N THR A 35 -19.31 -7.03 -9.78
CA THR A 35 -17.85 -7.12 -9.98
C THR A 35 -17.15 -5.90 -9.39
N LEU A 36 -17.69 -4.70 -9.62
CA LEU A 36 -17.15 -3.46 -9.06
C LEU A 36 -17.18 -3.47 -7.52
N GLU A 37 -18.31 -3.89 -6.94
CA GLU A 37 -18.47 -4.00 -5.50
C GLU A 37 -17.42 -4.92 -4.87
N LEU A 38 -17.26 -6.12 -5.41
CA LEU A 38 -16.26 -7.08 -4.94
C LEU A 38 -14.85 -6.51 -5.07
N LYS A 39 -14.54 -5.84 -6.18
CA LYS A 39 -13.22 -5.23 -6.40
C LYS A 39 -12.94 -4.07 -5.46
N PHE A 40 -13.94 -3.26 -5.11
CA PHE A 40 -13.76 -2.20 -4.11
C PHE A 40 -13.50 -2.76 -2.71
N LEU A 41 -14.23 -3.80 -2.31
CA LEU A 41 -14.00 -4.49 -1.04
C LEU A 41 -12.62 -5.17 -1.00
N GLU A 42 -12.20 -5.78 -2.11
CA GLU A 42 -10.87 -6.36 -2.28
C GLU A 42 -9.78 -5.30 -2.12
N LEU A 43 -9.92 -4.14 -2.77
CA LEU A 43 -8.99 -3.03 -2.60
C LEU A 43 -8.93 -2.54 -1.16
N LEU A 44 -10.07 -2.38 -0.48
CA LEU A 44 -10.13 -1.94 0.92
C LEU A 44 -9.35 -2.91 1.83
N ALA A 45 -9.60 -4.21 1.69
CA ALA A 45 -8.91 -5.25 2.46
C ALA A 45 -7.40 -5.26 2.16
N CYS A 46 -7.00 -5.21 0.88
CA CYS A 46 -5.60 -5.17 0.48
C CYS A 46 -4.89 -3.92 1.00
N ALA A 47 -5.52 -2.75 0.94
CA ALA A 47 -4.95 -1.51 1.45
C ALA A 47 -4.77 -1.54 2.97
N GLN A 48 -5.74 -2.08 3.72
CA GLN A 48 -5.64 -2.25 5.17
C GLN A 48 -4.51 -3.22 5.55
N GLN A 49 -4.42 -4.37 4.88
CA GLN A 49 -3.36 -5.36 5.11
C GLN A 49 -1.98 -4.79 4.78
N LYS A 50 -1.82 -4.14 3.62
CA LYS A 50 -0.59 -3.46 3.21
C LYS A 50 -0.14 -2.46 4.26
N ASN A 51 -1.06 -1.61 4.72
CA ASN A 51 -0.72 -0.58 5.70
C ASN A 51 -0.34 -1.19 7.06
N ARG A 52 -0.99 -2.27 7.49
CA ARG A 52 -0.56 -3.01 8.69
C ARG A 52 0.89 -3.47 8.57
N SER A 53 1.25 -4.10 7.44
CA SER A 53 2.64 -4.53 7.18
C SER A 53 3.61 -3.36 7.14
N LEU A 54 3.22 -2.23 6.54
CA LEU A 54 4.02 -1.01 6.49
C LEU A 54 4.29 -0.44 7.89
N ILE A 55 3.24 -0.30 8.72
CA ILE A 55 3.38 0.21 10.09
C ILE A 55 4.30 -0.69 10.92
N LEU A 56 4.15 -2.01 10.82
CA LEU A 56 5.04 -2.95 11.51
C LEU A 56 6.50 -2.76 11.07
N LEU A 57 6.76 -2.59 9.78
CA LEU A 57 8.11 -2.35 9.28
C LEU A 57 8.65 -1.00 9.72
N MET A 58 7.82 0.05 9.70
CA MET A 58 8.18 1.39 10.17
C MET A 58 8.55 1.40 11.65
N GLN A 59 7.86 0.62 12.50
CA GLN A 59 8.20 0.45 13.91
C GLN A 59 9.57 -0.21 14.09
N VAL A 60 9.85 -1.25 13.30
CA VAL A 60 11.15 -1.96 13.35
C VAL A 60 12.33 -1.07 12.96
N VAL A 61 12.11 -0.11 12.05
CA VAL A 61 13.15 0.84 11.62
C VAL A 61 13.07 2.20 12.34
N GLU A 62 12.26 2.28 13.40
CA GLU A 62 12.08 3.48 14.23
C GLU A 62 11.76 4.74 13.42
N SER A 63 10.90 4.60 12.39
CA SER A 63 10.52 5.71 11.52
C SER A 63 9.73 6.78 12.28
N VAL A 64 10.12 8.03 12.12
CA VAL A 64 9.43 9.19 12.69
C VAL A 64 8.06 9.48 12.04
N ASP A 65 7.80 8.88 10.88
CA ASP A 65 6.61 9.17 10.06
C ASP A 65 5.40 8.27 10.40
N ILE A 66 5.50 7.41 11.44
CA ILE A 66 4.48 6.38 11.76
C ILE A 66 3.09 6.97 11.98
N GLU A 67 2.97 8.03 12.78
CA GLU A 67 1.65 8.61 13.11
C GLU A 67 1.02 9.28 11.89
N LEU A 68 1.83 9.95 11.06
CA LEU A 68 1.37 10.49 9.79
C LEU A 68 0.85 9.38 8.87
N GLN A 69 1.57 8.25 8.79
CA GLN A 69 1.14 7.11 7.99
C GLN A 69 -0.15 6.49 8.50
N ARG A 70 -0.34 6.38 9.83
CA ARG A 70 -1.59 5.89 10.44
C ARG A 70 -2.77 6.78 10.09
N GLN A 71 -2.58 8.10 10.18
CA GLN A 71 -3.62 9.06 9.83
C GLN A 71 -4.02 8.94 8.36
N ARG A 72 -3.05 8.88 7.44
CA ARG A 72 -3.30 8.70 6.00
C ARG A 72 -4.07 7.40 5.72
N GLN A 73 -3.63 6.29 6.31
CA GLN A 73 -4.34 5.02 6.20
C GLN A 73 -5.79 5.15 6.68
N TYR A 74 -5.99 5.72 7.87
CA TYR A 74 -7.32 5.86 8.45
C TYR A 74 -8.24 6.67 7.54
N GLN A 75 -7.76 7.83 7.06
CA GLN A 75 -8.50 8.69 6.15
C GLN A 75 -8.88 7.96 4.85
N PHE A 76 -7.92 7.28 4.22
CA PHE A 76 -8.19 6.53 3.00
C PHE A 76 -9.20 5.40 3.22
N SER A 77 -8.98 4.55 4.23
CA SER A 77 -9.86 3.41 4.52
C SER A 77 -11.27 3.85 4.92
N GLN A 78 -11.40 4.90 5.72
CA GLN A 78 -12.69 5.45 6.11
C GLN A 78 -13.42 6.03 4.90
N HIS A 79 -12.75 6.84 4.09
CA HIS A 79 -13.36 7.46 2.91
C HIS A 79 -13.80 6.39 1.90
N LEU A 80 -12.92 5.43 1.57
CA LEU A 80 -13.28 4.34 0.67
C LEU A 80 -14.46 3.52 1.21
N SER A 81 -14.46 3.18 2.51
CA SER A 81 -15.57 2.46 3.13
C SER A 81 -16.89 3.21 3.04
N LEU A 82 -16.89 4.52 3.27
CA LEU A 82 -18.09 5.35 3.17
C LEU A 82 -18.62 5.40 1.74
N LEU A 83 -17.74 5.59 0.75
CA LEU A 83 -18.13 5.57 -0.66
C LEU A 83 -18.71 4.22 -1.08
N ILE A 84 -18.11 3.12 -0.63
CA ILE A 84 -18.62 1.76 -0.89
C ILE A 84 -20.03 1.61 -0.32
N CYS A 85 -20.24 1.94 0.95
CA CYS A 85 -21.55 1.82 1.60
C CYS A 85 -22.62 2.68 0.91
N ASP A 86 -22.30 3.93 0.62
CA ASP A 86 -23.22 4.85 -0.06
C ASP A 86 -23.56 4.37 -1.48
N TRP A 87 -22.57 3.90 -2.24
CA TRP A 87 -22.81 3.38 -3.58
C TRP A 87 -23.56 2.05 -3.57
N GLN A 88 -23.34 1.17 -2.59
CA GLN A 88 -24.10 -0.06 -2.41
C GLN A 88 -25.59 0.20 -2.19
N GLN A 89 -25.93 1.28 -1.49
CA GLN A 89 -27.31 1.68 -1.21
C GLN A 89 -28.00 2.33 -2.41
N HIS A 90 -27.32 3.26 -3.09
CA HIS A 90 -27.97 4.12 -4.09
C HIS A 90 -27.68 3.73 -5.54
N ARG A 91 -26.60 2.97 -5.79
CA ARG A 91 -26.13 2.53 -7.13
C ARG A 91 -26.00 3.66 -8.14
N GLU A 92 -25.69 4.87 -7.68
CA GLU A 92 -25.52 6.04 -8.53
C GLU A 92 -24.20 5.94 -9.32
N MET A 93 -24.30 5.67 -10.63
CA MET A 93 -23.10 5.50 -11.49
C MET A 93 -22.24 6.75 -11.59
N ASN A 94 -22.84 7.93 -11.45
CA ASN A 94 -22.14 9.21 -11.50
C ASN A 94 -21.07 9.29 -10.39
N LYS A 95 -21.32 8.67 -9.22
CA LYS A 95 -20.38 8.62 -8.09
C LYS A 95 -19.12 7.82 -8.41
N LEU A 96 -19.20 6.81 -9.28
CA LEU A 96 -18.00 6.06 -9.71
C LEU A 96 -16.98 6.99 -10.36
N ASN A 97 -17.42 7.85 -11.27
CA ASN A 97 -16.55 8.80 -11.96
C ASN A 97 -16.19 10.01 -11.09
N GLN A 98 -17.13 10.52 -10.29
CA GLN A 98 -16.95 11.76 -9.55
C GLN A 98 -16.20 11.59 -8.22
N GLN A 99 -16.30 10.43 -7.58
CA GLN A 99 -15.78 10.21 -6.23
C GLN A 99 -14.75 9.07 -6.19
N PHE A 100 -15.06 7.91 -6.78
CA PHE A 100 -14.14 6.76 -6.75
C PHE A 100 -12.89 6.98 -7.60
N ILE A 101 -13.01 7.42 -8.87
CA ILE A 101 -11.83 7.63 -9.72
C ILE A 101 -10.83 8.62 -9.09
N PRO A 102 -11.22 9.81 -8.60
CA PRO A 102 -10.28 10.72 -7.93
C PRO A 102 -9.59 10.09 -6.72
N LEU A 103 -10.35 9.35 -5.89
CA LEU A 103 -9.80 8.66 -4.72
C LEU A 103 -8.77 7.58 -5.12
N LEU A 104 -9.08 6.79 -6.15
CA LEU A 104 -8.18 5.75 -6.66
C LEU A 104 -6.90 6.35 -7.26
N ARG A 105 -7.01 7.45 -8.00
CA ARG A 105 -5.84 8.17 -8.55
C ARG A 105 -4.96 8.72 -7.44
N HIS A 106 -5.56 9.34 -6.43
CA HIS A 106 -4.83 9.83 -5.25
C HIS A 106 -4.07 8.69 -4.54
N TYR A 107 -4.75 7.57 -4.30
CA TYR A 107 -4.15 6.37 -3.70
C TYR A 107 -2.94 5.84 -4.48
N LEU A 108 -3.02 5.83 -5.82
CA LEU A 108 -1.92 5.42 -6.68
C LEU A 108 -0.72 6.37 -6.56
N THR A 109 -0.95 7.68 -6.53
CA THR A 109 0.11 8.68 -6.33
C THR A 109 0.79 8.51 -4.98
N GLU A 110 0.03 8.40 -3.89
CA GLU A 110 0.60 8.19 -2.56
C GLU A 110 1.39 6.88 -2.44
N SER A 111 0.87 5.80 -3.03
CA SER A 111 1.54 4.50 -3.04
C SER A 111 2.86 4.54 -3.81
N GLN A 112 2.97 5.36 -4.86
CA GLN A 112 4.21 5.58 -5.60
C GLN A 112 5.22 6.39 -4.77
N THR A 113 4.78 7.40 -4.03
CA THR A 113 5.65 8.17 -3.12
C THR A 113 6.23 7.26 -2.03
N LEU A 114 5.42 6.35 -1.47
CA LEU A 114 5.89 5.35 -0.50
C LEU A 114 6.97 4.43 -1.08
N GLU A 115 6.80 3.96 -2.33
CA GLU A 115 7.81 3.14 -3.02
C GLU A 115 9.13 3.86 -3.22
N GLN A 116 9.09 5.14 -3.59
CA GLN A 116 10.29 5.93 -3.83
C GLN A 116 11.03 6.26 -2.54
N GLY A 117 10.32 6.71 -1.49
CA GLY A 117 10.98 7.23 -0.29
C GLY A 117 11.30 6.18 0.77
N PHE A 118 10.35 5.32 1.12
CA PHE A 118 10.50 4.44 2.28
C PHE A 118 11.21 3.13 1.92
N TYR A 119 10.79 2.44 0.85
CA TYR A 119 11.36 1.14 0.49
C TYR A 119 12.84 1.25 0.13
N GLN A 120 13.24 2.31 -0.59
CA GLN A 120 14.64 2.55 -0.92
C GLN A 120 15.50 2.74 0.32
N ARG A 121 15.03 3.54 1.30
CA ARG A 121 15.73 3.76 2.57
C ARG A 121 15.91 2.46 3.36
N VAL A 122 14.84 1.68 3.53
CA VAL A 122 14.90 0.39 4.25
C VAL A 122 15.80 -0.61 3.53
N GLN A 123 15.76 -0.65 2.20
CA GLN A 123 16.65 -1.51 1.40
C GLN A 123 18.13 -1.14 1.61
N GLN A 124 18.46 0.15 1.64
CA GLN A 124 19.82 0.61 1.92
C GLN A 124 20.28 0.24 3.33
N GLN A 125 19.43 0.40 4.35
CA GLN A 125 19.73 0.00 5.72
C GLN A 125 20.01 -1.51 5.83
N ILE A 126 19.21 -2.35 5.16
CA ILE A 126 19.42 -3.81 5.12
C ILE A 126 20.78 -4.15 4.49
N ILE A 127 21.15 -3.48 3.40
CA ILE A 127 22.44 -3.71 2.72
C ILE A 127 23.60 -3.31 3.65
N GLN A 128 23.52 -2.14 4.29
CA GLN A 128 24.54 -1.66 5.23
C GLN A 128 24.70 -2.62 6.42
N ALA A 129 23.60 -3.02 7.05
CA ALA A 129 23.64 -3.97 8.16
C ALA A 129 24.25 -5.33 7.76
N THR A 130 23.93 -5.81 6.55
CA THR A 130 24.49 -7.07 6.01
C THR A 130 26.00 -6.97 5.79
N ASN A 131 26.47 -5.85 5.26
CA ASN A 131 27.90 -5.62 4.99
C ASN A 131 28.72 -5.48 6.28
N VAL A 132 28.17 -4.83 7.32
CA VAL A 132 28.82 -4.71 8.63
C VAL A 132 29.00 -6.08 9.28
N VAL A 133 27.99 -6.95 9.24
CA VAL A 133 28.08 -8.32 9.77
C VAL A 133 29.15 -9.15 9.02
N LEU A 134 29.21 -9.02 7.69
CA LEU A 134 30.23 -9.70 6.89
C LEU A 134 31.65 -9.18 7.17
N ALA A 135 31.83 -7.88 7.39
CA ALA A 135 33.11 -7.30 7.77
C ALA A 135 33.55 -7.77 9.17
N HIS A 136 32.62 -7.82 10.14
CA HIS A 136 32.91 -8.32 11.49
C HIS A 136 33.30 -9.80 11.50
N ASN A 137 32.61 -10.64 10.73
CA ASN A 137 32.93 -12.07 10.63
C ASN A 137 34.29 -12.33 9.96
N ARG A 138 34.68 -11.52 8.97
CA ARG A 138 36.02 -11.62 8.36
C ARG A 138 37.13 -11.23 9.33
N HIS A 139 36.91 -10.20 10.15
CA HIS A 139 37.90 -9.81 11.16
C HIS A 139 38.03 -10.84 12.29
N ALA A 140 36.93 -11.45 12.72
CA ALA A 140 36.95 -12.53 13.71
C ALA A 140 37.65 -13.81 13.20
N GLN A 141 37.51 -14.14 11.92
CA GLN A 141 38.21 -15.29 11.30
C GLN A 141 39.69 -15.02 10.98
N SER A 142 40.11 -13.76 10.87
CA SER A 142 41.51 -13.38 10.66
C SER A 142 42.35 -13.31 11.95
N GLN A 143 41.71 -13.50 13.12
CA GLN A 143 42.35 -13.46 14.45
C GLN A 143 42.44 -14.84 15.12
N SER A 144 42.13 -15.91 14.39
CA SER A 144 42.34 -17.32 14.76
C SER A 144 43.40 -17.95 13.89
#